data_AF-A0A127K810-F1
#
_entry.id   AF-A0A127K810-F1
#
_cell.length_a   1.000
_cell.length_b   1.000
_cell.length_c   1.000
_cell.angle_alpha   90.00
_cell.angle_beta   90.00
_cell.angle_gamma   90.00
#
_symmetry.space_group_name_H-M   'P 1'
#
loop_
_entity.id
_entity.type
_entity.pdbx_description
1 polymer ?
#
loop_
_entity_poly.entity_id
_entity_poly.type
_entity_poly.pdbx_seq_one_letter_code
_entity_poly.pdbx_strand_id
1 'polypeptide(L)'
;MSYTVTVVFGGNREYEFALHESEVAGTTKDQARSWLAKEFEELECTPSNPMGKVLVLDMILNVAKYGGESRFEQASDWAKKFAVVTAAALDRPAVRVDVSAFVVG
;
A
#
# COMPACT_ATOMS: atom_id res chain seq x y z
N MET A 1 -0.32 6.88 19.10
CA MET A 1 -0.74 7.50 17.82
C MET A 1 -1.52 6.48 17.02
N SER A 2 -2.41 6.91 16.12
CA SER A 2 -3.12 6.04 15.19
C SER A 2 -2.67 6.38 13.79
N TYR A 3 -2.50 5.35 12.97
CA TYR A 3 -2.20 5.52 11.55
C TYR A 3 -3.47 5.23 10.75
N THR A 4 -3.68 5.97 9.67
CA THR A 4 -4.81 5.76 8.76
C THR A 4 -4.29 5.61 7.35
N VAL A 5 -4.67 4.53 6.67
CA VAL A 5 -4.38 4.33 5.25
C VAL A 5 -5.68 4.21 4.50
N THR A 6 -5.89 5.10 3.53
CA THR A 6 -7.08 5.09 2.67
C THR A 6 -6.68 4.67 1.26
N VAL A 7 -7.31 3.63 0.73
CA VAL A 7 -7.07 3.15 -0.64
C VAL A 7 -8.28 3.48 -1.51
N VAL A 8 -8.05 4.16 -2.63
CA VAL A 8 -9.08 4.73 -3.49
C VAL A 8 -8.99 4.13 -4.88
N PHE A 9 -10.07 3.52 -5.35
CA PHE A 9 -10.19 2.97 -6.70
C PHE A 9 -11.00 3.89 -7.63
N GLY A 10 -11.36 5.09 -7.16
CA GLY A 10 -12.07 6.12 -7.92
C GLY A 10 -13.60 6.03 -7.78
N GLY A 11 -14.27 7.17 -7.96
CA GLY A 11 -15.69 7.32 -7.61
C GLY A 11 -15.90 7.31 -6.09
N ASN A 12 -16.94 6.62 -5.60
CA ASN A 12 -17.21 6.45 -4.17
C ASN A 12 -16.57 5.18 -3.58
N ARG A 13 -15.52 4.65 -4.21
CA ARG A 13 -14.86 3.39 -3.84
C ARG A 13 -13.58 3.69 -3.09
N GLU A 14 -13.75 3.92 -1.79
CA GLU A 14 -12.66 4.25 -0.87
C GLU A 14 -12.72 3.29 0.32
N TYR A 15 -11.56 2.74 0.68
CA TYR A 15 -11.42 1.77 1.76
C TYR A 15 -10.41 2.31 2.77
N GLU A 16 -10.90 2.62 3.97
CA GLU A 16 -10.09 3.15 5.05
C GLU A 16 -9.68 2.06 6.03
N PHE A 17 -8.40 2.04 6.37
CA PHE A 17 -7.79 1.13 7.33
C PHE A 17 -7.19 1.95 8.47
N ALA A 18 -7.81 1.86 9.64
CA ALA A 18 -7.25 2.38 10.88
C ALA A 18 -6.30 1.34 11.50
N LEU A 19 -5.09 1.78 11.83
CA LEU A 19 -4.00 0.95 12.33
C LEU A 19 -3.51 1.47 13.67
N HIS A 20 -3.16 0.55 14.56
CA HIS A 20 -2.47 0.92 15.80
C HIS A 20 -0.99 1.16 15.56
N GLU A 21 -0.42 2.12 16.30
CA GLU A 21 1.03 2.38 16.30
C GLU A 21 1.86 1.14 16.56
N SER A 22 1.42 0.23 17.43
CA SER A 22 2.12 -1.03 17.72
C SER A 22 2.28 -1.92 16.49
N GLU A 23 1.32 -1.91 15.56
CA GLU A 23 1.36 -2.70 14.33
C GLU A 23 2.35 -2.12 13.32
N VAL A 24 2.36 -0.79 13.20
CA VAL A 24 3.27 -0.05 12.32
C VAL A 24 4.69 -0.10 12.86
N ALA A 25 4.90 0.14 14.16
CA ALA A 25 6.20 0.08 14.82
C ALA A 25 6.81 -1.33 14.80
N GLY A 26 5.97 -2.37 14.76
CA GLY A 26 6.42 -3.76 14.58
C GLY A 26 6.92 -4.10 13.18
N THR A 27 6.75 -3.21 12.19
CA THR A 27 7.19 -3.38 10.81
C THR A 27 8.25 -2.33 10.47
N THR A 28 9.48 -2.76 10.21
CA THR A 28 10.53 -1.81 9.78
C THR A 28 10.34 -1.36 8.33
N LYS A 29 10.95 -0.23 7.96
CA LYS A 29 10.95 0.26 6.56
C LYS A 29 11.50 -0.77 5.58
N ASP A 30 12.55 -1.50 5.96
CA ASP A 30 13.13 -2.57 5.15
C ASP A 30 12.18 -3.76 5.01
N GLN A 31 11.50 -4.17 6.09
CA GLN A 31 10.50 -5.24 6.03
C GLN A 31 9.30 -4.85 5.16
N ALA A 32 8.82 -3.61 5.29
CA ALA A 32 7.74 -3.09 4.47
C ALA A 32 8.12 -3.07 2.98
N ARG A 33 9.33 -2.58 2.67
CA ARG A 33 9.87 -2.58 1.31
C ARG A 33 10.02 -3.99 0.75
N SER A 34 10.53 -4.93 1.55
CA SER A 34 10.70 -6.32 1.15
C SER A 34 9.36 -7.00 0.86
N TRP A 35 8.34 -6.75 1.69
CA TRP A 35 6.99 -7.26 1.44
C TRP A 35 6.40 -6.67 0.15
N LEU A 36 6.52 -5.36 -0.05
CA LEU A 36 6.04 -4.70 -1.27
C LEU A 36 6.74 -5.24 -2.52
N ALA A 37 8.05 -5.48 -2.46
CA ALA A 37 8.81 -6.07 -3.57
C ALA A 37 8.34 -7.51 -3.88
N LYS A 38 8.16 -8.33 -2.84
CA LYS A 38 7.66 -9.70 -2.98
C LYS A 38 6.27 -9.75 -3.61
N GLU A 39 5.35 -8.93 -3.13
CA GLU A 39 3.99 -8.84 -3.71
C GLU A 39 4.01 -8.28 -5.13
N PHE A 40 4.89 -7.34 -5.42
CA PHE A 40 5.06 -6.80 -6.76
C PHE A 40 5.49 -7.90 -7.74
N GLU A 41 6.40 -8.79 -7.34
CA GLU A 41 6.80 -9.96 -8.13
C GLU A 41 5.68 -11.01 -8.22
N GLU A 42 5.01 -11.35 -7.10
CA GLU A 42 3.93 -12.35 -7.07
C GLU A 42 2.69 -11.94 -7.87
N LEU A 43 2.40 -10.64 -7.94
CA LEU A 43 1.32 -10.07 -8.73
C LEU A 43 1.73 -9.83 -10.19
N GLU A 44 2.94 -10.23 -10.58
CA GLU A 44 3.52 -10.02 -11.92
C GLU A 44 3.41 -8.55 -12.36
N CYS A 45 3.61 -7.63 -11.42
CA CYS A 45 3.51 -6.20 -11.68
C CYS A 45 4.61 -5.77 -12.66
N THR A 46 4.25 -4.89 -13.59
CA THR A 46 5.23 -4.28 -14.49
C THR A 46 5.69 -2.93 -13.93
N PRO A 47 7.01 -2.70 -13.77
CA PRO A 47 7.52 -1.43 -13.27
C PRO A 47 7.14 -0.32 -14.23
N SER A 48 6.56 0.76 -13.70
CA SER A 48 6.07 1.86 -14.54
C SER A 48 7.21 2.66 -15.17
N ASN A 49 8.43 2.55 -14.63
CA ASN A 49 9.62 3.17 -15.20
C ASN A 49 10.76 2.15 -15.36
N PRO A 50 11.07 1.69 -16.59
CA PRO A 50 12.07 0.64 -16.85
C PRO A 50 13.53 1.10 -16.66
N MET A 51 13.77 2.41 -16.47
CA MET A 51 15.09 2.96 -16.17
C MET A 51 15.11 3.57 -14.77
N GLY A 52 15.62 2.82 -13.78
CA GLY A 52 15.95 3.35 -12.44
C GLY A 52 15.50 2.47 -11.27
N LYS A 53 15.81 2.92 -10.04
CA LYS A 53 15.32 2.31 -8.80
C LYS A 53 13.81 2.52 -8.71
N VAL A 54 13.04 1.44 -8.65
CA VAL A 54 11.60 1.50 -8.39
C VAL A 54 11.37 2.24 -7.06
N LEU A 55 10.57 3.30 -7.12
CA LEU A 55 10.22 4.09 -5.94
C LEU A 55 9.24 3.30 -5.07
N VAL A 56 9.33 3.48 -3.75
CA VAL A 56 8.39 2.85 -2.80
C VAL A 56 6.94 3.21 -3.13
N LEU A 57 6.69 4.45 -3.55
CA LEU A 57 5.38 4.91 -4.01
C LEU A 57 4.88 4.13 -5.23
N ASP A 58 5.76 3.85 -6.19
CA ASP A 58 5.41 3.08 -7.40
C ASP A 58 5.06 1.63 -7.03
N MET A 59 5.80 1.01 -6.09
CA MET A 59 5.46 -0.32 -5.59
C MET A 59 4.11 -0.33 -4.87
N ILE A 60 3.84 0.64 -3.99
CA ILE A 60 2.56 0.76 -3.28
C ILE A 60 1.39 0.86 -4.27
N LEU A 61 1.52 1.72 -5.29
CA LEU A 61 0.48 1.92 -6.30
C LEU A 61 0.24 0.67 -7.15
N ASN A 62 1.30 0.03 -7.64
CA ASN A 62 1.15 -1.18 -8.45
C ASN A 62 0.63 -2.35 -7.62
N VAL A 63 1.16 -2.59 -6.41
CA VAL A 63 0.65 -3.66 -5.54
C VAL A 63 -0.83 -3.45 -5.20
N ALA A 64 -1.27 -2.21 -4.93
CA ALA A 64 -2.69 -1.92 -4.73
C ALA A 64 -3.54 -2.16 -5.99
N LYS A 65 -3.04 -1.71 -7.15
CA LYS A 65 -3.72 -1.86 -8.45
C LYS A 65 -3.90 -3.32 -8.85
N TYR A 66 -2.82 -4.10 -8.80
CA TYR A 66 -2.79 -5.50 -9.23
C TYR A 66 -3.33 -6.45 -8.16
N GLY A 67 -3.22 -6.09 -6.88
CA GLY A 67 -3.83 -6.85 -5.78
C GLY A 67 -5.35 -6.86 -5.83
N GLY A 68 -5.94 -5.87 -6.50
CA GLY A 68 -7.35 -5.84 -6.85
C GLY A 68 -8.26 -5.31 -5.74
N GLU A 69 -9.27 -4.54 -6.16
CA GLU A 69 -10.23 -3.87 -5.28
C GLU A 69 -10.93 -4.81 -4.30
N SER A 70 -11.29 -6.02 -4.73
CA SER A 70 -12.06 -6.95 -3.91
C SER A 70 -11.36 -7.35 -2.60
N ARG A 71 -10.01 -7.37 -2.57
CA ARG A 71 -9.26 -7.65 -1.34
C ARG A 71 -9.41 -6.52 -0.32
N PHE A 72 -9.51 -5.28 -0.78
CA PHE A 72 -9.73 -4.10 0.05
C PHE A 72 -11.19 -3.98 0.49
N GLU A 73 -12.12 -4.28 -0.41
CA GLU A 73 -13.56 -4.32 -0.11
C GLU A 73 -13.90 -5.32 1.01
N GLN A 74 -13.26 -6.48 0.99
CA GLN A 74 -13.47 -7.52 2.01
C GLN A 74 -12.68 -7.27 3.30
N ALA A 75 -11.89 -6.20 3.37
CA ALA A 75 -10.93 -5.94 4.45
C ALA A 75 -10.10 -7.20 4.80
N SER A 76 -9.66 -7.91 3.76
CA SER A 76 -8.91 -9.17 3.89
C SER A 76 -7.60 -8.97 4.68
N ASP A 77 -7.05 -10.05 5.22
CA ASP A 77 -5.76 -9.99 5.94
C ASP A 77 -4.64 -9.43 5.05
N TRP A 78 -4.70 -9.69 3.75
CA TRP A 78 -3.80 -9.09 2.76
C TRP A 78 -3.95 -7.56 2.71
N ALA A 79 -5.17 -7.02 2.67
CA ALA A 79 -5.42 -5.58 2.63
C ALA A 79 -5.00 -4.88 3.94
N LYS A 80 -5.24 -5.51 5.09
CA LYS A 80 -4.73 -5.03 6.39
C LYS A 80 -3.21 -5.00 6.41
N LYS A 81 -2.56 -6.06 5.92
CA LYS A 81 -1.10 -6.13 5.83
C LYS A 81 -0.57 -5.04 4.90
N PHE A 82 -1.20 -4.84 3.74
CA PHE A 82 -0.89 -3.78 2.80
C PHE A 82 -0.93 -2.39 3.48
N ALA A 83 -1.97 -2.12 4.27
CA ALA A 83 -2.08 -0.86 5.00
C ALA A 83 -0.94 -0.69 6.02
N VAL A 84 -0.62 -1.72 6.81
CA VAL A 84 0.48 -1.69 7.79
C VAL A 84 1.82 -1.41 7.12
N VAL A 85 2.15 -2.13 6.05
CA VAL A 85 3.43 -1.92 5.36
C VAL A 85 3.48 -0.56 4.67
N THR A 86 2.36 -0.05 4.16
CA THR A 86 2.28 1.27 3.52
C THR A 86 2.56 2.37 4.54
N ALA A 87 1.90 2.33 5.69
CA ALA A 87 2.15 3.25 6.79
C ALA A 87 3.60 3.18 7.27
N ALA A 88 4.16 1.98 7.46
CA ALA A 88 5.54 1.79 7.90
C ALA A 88 6.58 2.25 6.86
N ALA A 89 6.33 2.00 5.58
CA ALA A 89 7.24 2.36 4.50
C ALA A 89 7.33 3.88 4.31
N LEU A 90 6.20 4.59 4.48
CA LEU A 90 6.11 6.03 4.32
C LEU A 90 6.36 6.82 5.60
N ASP A 91 6.19 6.17 6.77
CA ASP A 91 6.39 6.77 8.09
C ASP A 91 5.49 8.01 8.28
N ARG A 92 4.24 7.88 7.82
CA ARG A 92 3.23 8.95 7.84
C ARG A 92 1.98 8.48 8.59
N PRO A 93 1.41 9.31 9.49
CA PRO A 93 0.22 8.97 10.26
C PRO A 93 -1.04 8.89 9.40
N ALA A 94 -1.08 9.55 8.25
CA ALA A 94 -2.17 9.46 7.28
C ALA A 94 -1.57 9.28 5.89
N VAL A 95 -2.06 8.28 5.15
CA VAL A 95 -1.65 8.00 3.78
C VAL A 95 -2.89 7.78 2.93
N ARG A 96 -2.98 8.46 1.79
CA ARG A 96 -3.98 8.21 0.77
C ARG A 96 -3.33 7.61 -0.46
N VAL A 97 -3.71 6.39 -0.81
CA VAL A 97 -3.29 5.66 -2.00
C VAL A 97 -4.40 5.75 -3.03
N ASP A 98 -4.27 6.65 -3.99
CA ASP A 98 -5.21 6.77 -5.10
C ASP A 98 -4.74 5.95 -6.30
N VAL A 99 -5.33 4.76 -6.43
CA VAL A 99 -5.05 3.83 -7.53
C VAL A 99 -5.59 4.38 -8.86
N SER A 100 -6.71 5.10 -8.82
CA SER A 100 -7.36 5.63 -10.02
C SER A 100 -6.61 6.82 -10.62
N ALA A 101 -6.13 7.72 -9.77
CA ALA A 101 -5.28 8.84 -10.15
C ALA A 101 -3.79 8.46 -10.24
N PHE A 102 -3.42 7.27 -9.76
CA PHE A 102 -2.04 6.78 -9.67
C PHE A 102 -1.14 7.72 -8.84
N VAL A 103 -1.61 8.13 -7.65
CA VAL A 103 -0.96 9.09 -6.76
C VAL A 103 -1.00 8.59 -5.31
N VAL A 104 0.06 8.87 -4.54
CA VAL A 104 0.10 8.64 -3.08
C VAL A 104 0.37 9.96 -2.36
N GLY A 105 -0.48 10.31 -1.38
CA GLY A 105 -0.46 11.57 -0.62
C GLY A 105 -0.34 11.35 0.88
#